data_AF-A0A5S3VYV5-F1
#
_entry.id   AF-A0A5S3VYV5-F1
#
_cell.length_a   1.000
_cell.length_b   1.000
_cell.length_c   1.000
_cell.angle_alpha   90.00
_cell.angle_beta   90.00
_cell.angle_gamma   90.00
#
_symmetry.space_group_name_H-M   'P 1'
#
loop_
_entity.id
_entity.type
_entity.pdbx_description
1 polymer ?
#
loop_
_entity_poly.entity_id
_entity_poly.type
_entity_poly.pdbx_seq_one_letter_code
_entity_poly.pdbx_strand_id
1 'polypeptide(L)' 'YTDGELNQDFIAVIKEQGPKAKGMPELHKLTPVMATLQDQGYKVAIVTDGRMSGASGKVPAAIHLAPEAVEGGIIAKIH' A
#
# COMPACT_ATOMS: atom_id res chain seq x y z
N TYR A 1 9.28 9.95 4.03
CA TYR A 1 9.54 9.17 5.27
C TYR A 1 10.74 9.72 6.03
N THR A 2 11.81 10.12 5.35
CA THR A 2 13.03 10.68 5.97
C THR A 2 12.76 11.89 6.86
N ASP A 3 11.70 12.63 6.55
CA ASP A 3 11.35 13.88 7.23
C ASP A 3 10.44 13.63 8.45
N GLY A 4 10.21 12.36 8.82
CA GLY A 4 9.44 11.96 10.02
C GLY A 4 7.92 12.07 9.90
N GLU A 5 7.39 12.54 8.77
CA GLU A 5 5.94 12.76 8.56
C GLU A 5 5.09 11.48 8.70
N LEU A 6 5.69 10.31 8.53
CA LEU A 6 5.03 9.00 8.61
C LEU A 6 5.15 8.34 9.99
N ASN A 7 5.72 9.04 10.99
CA ASN A 7 5.91 8.53 12.35
C ASN A 7 4.60 8.59 13.15
N GLN A 8 3.58 7.88 12.69
CA GLN A 8 2.25 7.81 13.26
C GLN A 8 1.54 6.54 12.82
N ASP A 9 0.36 6.26 13.38
CA ASP A 9 -0.49 5.15 12.94
C ASP A 9 -1.24 5.56 11.65
N PHE A 10 -1.17 4.73 10.60
CA PHE A 10 -1.88 5.00 9.33
C PHE A 10 -2.04 3.77 8.43
N ILE A 11 -2.89 3.89 7.43
CA ILE A 11 -3.02 2.93 6.33
C ILE A 11 -2.51 3.61 5.05
N ALA A 12 -1.46 3.06 4.44
CA ALA A 12 -0.98 3.51 3.14
C ALA A 12 -1.91 3.00 2.04
N VAL A 13 -2.64 3.91 1.39
CA VAL A 13 -3.51 3.58 0.26
C VAL A 13 -2.81 3.94 -1.05
N ILE A 14 -2.46 2.93 -1.85
CA ILE A 14 -1.78 3.12 -3.14
C ILE A 14 -2.73 2.68 -4.27
N LYS A 15 -3.26 3.66 -4.98
CA LYS A 15 -4.24 3.50 -6.05
C LYS A 15 -3.56 3.45 -7.41
N GLU A 16 -4.31 3.04 -8.44
CA GLU A 16 -3.87 3.07 -9.84
C GLU A 16 -2.62 2.21 -10.07
N GLN A 17 -2.52 1.12 -9.32
CA GLN A 17 -1.48 0.11 -9.46
C GLN A 17 -2.01 -1.17 -10.09
N GLY A 18 -3.29 -1.19 -10.52
CA GLY A 18 -3.92 -2.35 -11.12
C GLY A 18 -3.51 -2.63 -12.57
N PRO A 19 -4.04 -3.73 -13.15
CA PRO A 19 -3.74 -4.13 -14.52
C PRO A 19 -4.10 -3.08 -15.57
N LYS A 20 -5.29 -2.46 -15.50
CA LYS A 20 -5.73 -1.47 -16.49
C LYS A 20 -5.07 -0.12 -16.30
N ALA A 21 -4.77 0.26 -15.06
CA ALA A 21 -4.11 1.53 -14.77
C ALA A 21 -2.71 1.59 -15.39
N LYS A 22 -1.85 0.61 -15.08
CA LYS A 22 -0.45 0.62 -15.55
C LYS A 22 0.24 -0.75 -15.61
N GLY A 23 -0.53 -1.81 -15.89
CA GLY A 23 0.02 -3.15 -16.08
C GLY A 23 0.49 -3.84 -14.79
N MET A 24 0.03 -3.38 -13.62
CA MET A 24 0.29 -3.99 -12.32
C MET A 24 1.78 -4.28 -12.01
N PRO A 25 2.62 -3.23 -11.88
CA PRO A 25 4.01 -3.40 -11.47
C PRO A 25 4.15 -3.81 -10.00
N GLU A 26 5.32 -4.37 -9.65
CA GLU A 26 5.65 -4.78 -8.28
C GLU A 26 6.09 -3.61 -7.39
N LEU A 27 5.38 -3.39 -6.27
CA LEU A 27 5.62 -2.31 -5.29
C LEU A 27 6.73 -2.60 -4.26
N HIS A 28 7.88 -3.10 -4.71
CA HIS A 28 8.97 -3.59 -3.84
C HIS A 28 9.61 -2.53 -2.92
N LYS A 29 9.44 -1.22 -3.18
CA LYS A 29 10.07 -0.15 -2.40
C LYS A 29 9.33 0.22 -1.12
N LEU A 30 8.05 -0.13 -0.99
CA LEU A 30 7.22 0.31 0.13
C LEU A 30 7.39 -0.57 1.37
N THR A 31 7.57 -1.88 1.16
CA THR A 31 7.65 -2.88 2.24
C THR A 31 8.70 -2.57 3.30
N PRO A 32 9.96 -2.18 2.95
CA PRO A 32 10.98 -1.90 3.95
C PRO A 32 10.64 -0.70 4.85
N VAL A 33 10.09 0.37 4.27
CA VAL A 33 9.71 1.58 5.02
C VAL A 33 8.59 1.27 6.02
N MET A 34 7.56 0.53 5.57
CA MET A 34 6.44 0.15 6.43
C MET A 34 6.87 -0.81 7.54
N ALA A 35 7.78 -1.74 7.26
CA ALA A 35 8.33 -2.64 8.27
C ALA A 35 9.10 -1.87 9.36
N THR A 36 9.92 -0.89 8.97
CA THR A 36 10.64 -0.04 9.95
C THR A 36 9.67 0.74 10.84
N LEU A 37 8.59 1.31 10.30
CA LEU A 37 7.59 2.04 11.10
C LEU A 37 6.87 1.11 12.08
N GLN A 38 6.54 -0.11 11.65
CA GLN A 38 5.96 -1.12 12.54
C GLN A 38 6.93 -1.57 13.64
N ASP A 39 8.22 -1.72 13.32
CA ASP A 39 9.26 -2.05 14.29
C ASP A 39 9.45 -0.94 15.35
N GLN A 40 9.20 0.32 14.97
CA GLN A 40 9.17 1.47 15.87
C GLN A 40 7.91 1.54 16.74
N GLY A 41 6.96 0.61 16.57
CA GLY A 41 5.75 0.49 17.38
C GLY A 41 4.49 1.12 16.78
N TYR A 42 4.58 1.72 15.59
CA TYR A 42 3.42 2.29 14.91
C TYR A 42 2.53 1.20 14.30
N LYS A 43 1.22 1.41 14.33
CA LYS A 43 0.24 0.55 13.67
C LYS A 43 0.09 1.00 12.22
N VAL A 44 0.74 0.28 11.33
CA VAL A 44 0.73 0.58 9.90
C VAL A 44 0.21 -0.59 9.07
N ALA A 45 -0.46 -0.29 7.97
CA ALA A 45 -0.95 -1.28 7.01
C ALA A 45 -0.90 -0.73 5.57
N ILE A 46 -1.02 -1.61 4.59
CA ILE A 46 -1.03 -1.27 3.16
C ILE A 46 -2.35 -1.71 2.52
N VAL A 47 -2.94 -0.87 1.68
CA VAL A 47 -4.05 -1.21 0.79
C VAL A 47 -3.71 -0.77 -0.63
N THR A 48 -3.82 -1.67 -1.61
CA THR A 48 -3.57 -1.33 -3.01
C THR A 48 -4.42 -2.17 -3.98
N ASP A 49 -4.77 -1.57 -5.12
CA ASP A 49 -5.33 -2.25 -6.29
C ASP A 49 -4.26 -2.93 -7.17
N GLY A 50 -2.98 -2.81 -6.79
CA GLY A 50 -1.85 -3.48 -7.43
C GLY A 50 -1.31 -4.66 -6.63
N ARG A 51 -0.01 -4.94 -6.82
CA ARG A 51 0.67 -6.08 -6.20
C ARG A 51 1.99 -5.71 -5.54
N MET A 52 2.43 -6.57 -4.64
CA MET A 52 3.72 -6.44 -3.96
C MET A 52 4.33 -7.82 -3.66
N SER A 53 5.63 -7.94 -3.91
CA SER A 53 6.45 -9.05 -3.49
C SER A 53 6.74 -8.91 -1.99
N GLY A 54 6.51 -9.99 -1.24
CA GLY A 54 6.64 -9.97 0.22
C GLY A 54 5.40 -9.46 0.96
N ALA A 55 4.20 -9.51 0.36
CA ALA A 55 2.93 -9.29 1.07
C ALA A 55 2.73 -10.24 2.27
N SER A 56 3.44 -11.37 2.30
CA SER A 56 3.53 -12.30 3.43
C SER A 56 4.48 -11.84 4.55
N GLY A 57 5.00 -10.61 4.47
CA GLY A 57 5.86 -10.00 5.48
C GLY A 57 5.12 -9.60 6.76
N LYS A 58 5.83 -8.85 7.62
CA LYS A 58 5.36 -8.45 8.95
C LYS A 58 4.19 -7.44 8.94
N VAL A 59 4.07 -6.68 7.86
CA VAL A 59 3.10 -5.58 7.70
C VAL A 59 1.80 -6.13 7.08
N PRO A 60 0.63 -5.91 7.71
CA PRO A 60 -0.65 -6.27 7.10
C PRO A 60 -0.84 -5.56 5.75
N ALA A 61 -1.13 -6.34 4.71
CA ALA A 61 -1.31 -5.82 3.36
C ALA A 61 -2.55 -6.42 2.69
N ALA A 62 -3.46 -5.57 2.23
CA ALA A 62 -4.53 -5.92 1.31
C ALA A 62 -4.09 -5.52 -0.11
N ILE A 63 -3.82 -6.52 -0.95
CA ILE A 63 -3.34 -6.34 -2.33
C ILE A 63 -4.36 -6.92 -3.32
N HIS A 64 -4.23 -6.57 -4.59
CA HIS A 64 -5.17 -6.94 -5.66
C HIS A 64 -6.62 -6.52 -5.36
N LEU A 65 -6.81 -5.37 -4.72
CA LEU A 65 -8.16 -4.87 -4.45
C LEU A 65 -8.89 -4.61 -5.78
N ALA A 66 -10.11 -5.14 -5.88
CA ALA A 66 -10.95 -5.04 -7.07
C ALA A 66 -12.35 -4.52 -6.70
N PRO A 67 -13.03 -3.74 -7.57
CA PRO A 67 -12.51 -3.16 -8.82
C PRO A 67 -11.32 -2.20 -8.60
N GLU A 68 -10.41 -2.08 -9.57
CA GLU A 68 -9.27 -1.14 -9.45
C GLU A 68 -9.74 0.32 -9.54
N ALA A 69 -8.89 1.26 -9.12
CA ALA A 69 -9.28 2.67 -9.00
C ALA A 69 -9.80 3.26 -10.32
N VAL A 70 -9.14 2.95 -11.44
CA VAL A 70 -9.51 3.48 -12.77
C VAL A 70 -10.83 2.92 -13.31
N GLU A 71 -11.35 1.86 -12.70
CA GLU A 71 -12.66 1.29 -13.02
C GLU A 71 -13.78 1.81 -12.11
N GLY A 72 -13.47 2.80 -11.25
CA GLY A 72 -14.43 3.33 -10.28
C GLY A 72 -14.58 2.46 -9.02
N GLY A 73 -13.59 1.61 -8.72
CA GLY A 73 -13.54 0.87 -7.47
C GLY A 73 -13.56 1.76 -6.23
N ILE A 74 -14.03 1.22 -5.10
CA ILE A 74 -14.21 2.01 -3.86
C ILE A 74 -12.91 2.67 -3.38
N ILE A 75 -11.75 2.04 -3.67
CA ILE A 75 -10.44 2.59 -3.35
C ILE A 75 -10.23 3.99 -3.98
N ALA A 76 -10.85 4.28 -5.13
CA ALA A 76 -10.75 5.57 -5.80
C ALA A 76 -11.28 6.74 -4.95
N LYS A 77 -12.26 6.47 -4.07
CA LYS A 77 -12.94 7.48 -3.24
C LYS A 77 -12.17 7.90 -1.99
N ILE A 78 -11.03 7.27 -1.70
CA ILE A 78 -10.18 7.62 -0.56
C ILE A 78 -9.30 8.83 -0.95
N HIS A 79 -9.34 9.88 -0.14
CA HIS A 79 -8.62 11.15 -0.33
C HIS A 79 -7.54 11.34 0.74
#